data_AF-A0A3A5R7S8-F1
#
_entry.id   AF-A0A3A5R7S8-F1
#
_cell.length_a   1.000
_cell.length_b   1.000
_cell.length_c   1.000
_cell.angle_alpha   90.00
_cell.angle_beta   90.00
_cell.angle_gamma   90.00
#
_symmetry.space_group_name_H-M   'P 1'
#
loop_
_entity.id
_entity.type
_entity.pdbx_description
1 polymer ?
#
loop_
_entity_poly.entity_id
_entity_poly.type
_entity_poly.pdbx_seq_one_letter_code
_entity_poly.pdbx_strand_id
1 'polypeptide(L)'
;MNNKKKNEGQTDFSYYGLYLLDYLRTNKFEQATDTAFIRERADRAAETYEKARLEGYPADGAQEQAMDTLLRGLRYSRYAILREVVESEFFDEVPEEKQEAFILKLMPLVGNVFSVYDLSDDNFALSSDYDLLYTELTGATVLYIGEYGV
;
A
#
# COMPACT_ATOMS: atom_id res chain seq x y z
N MET A 1 -19.64 6.36 -24.39
CA MET A 1 -18.29 6.96 -24.45
C MET A 1 -17.97 7.58 -23.09
N ASN A 2 -17.19 6.93 -22.23
CA ASN A 2 -16.64 7.58 -21.02
C ASN A 2 -15.36 6.95 -20.45
N ASN A 3 -14.68 6.05 -21.19
CA ASN A 3 -13.39 5.49 -20.75
C ASN A 3 -12.16 6.30 -21.18
N LYS A 4 -12.32 7.38 -21.96
CA LYS A 4 -11.18 8.14 -22.51
C LYS A 4 -10.44 8.97 -21.45
N LYS A 5 -11.16 9.63 -20.53
CA LYS A 5 -10.53 10.50 -19.51
C LYS A 5 -9.81 9.77 -18.37
N LYS A 6 -10.08 8.47 -18.15
CA LYS A 6 -9.40 7.69 -17.08
C LYS A 6 -8.02 7.17 -17.49
N ASN A 7 -7.75 7.07 -18.80
CA ASN A 7 -6.55 6.45 -19.35
C ASN A 7 -5.50 7.45 -19.85
N GLU A 8 -5.85 8.73 -20.01
CA GLU A 8 -4.94 9.76 -20.55
C GLU A 8 -3.67 9.96 -19.69
N GLY A 9 -3.74 9.68 -18.37
CA GLY A 9 -2.55 9.68 -17.51
C GLY A 9 -1.79 8.35 -17.46
N GLN A 10 -2.39 7.23 -17.86
CA GLN A 10 -1.75 5.90 -17.84
C GLN A 10 -0.82 5.69 -19.03
N THR A 11 -1.14 6.25 -20.20
CA THR A 11 -0.34 6.08 -21.43
C THR A 11 0.99 6.83 -21.42
N ASP A 12 1.23 7.70 -20.44
CA ASP A 12 2.44 8.52 -20.31
C ASP A 12 3.47 7.95 -19.31
N PHE A 13 3.18 6.82 -18.65
CA PHE A 13 4.08 6.22 -17.68
C PHE A 13 4.99 5.16 -18.31
N SER A 14 6.24 5.13 -17.85
CA SER A 14 7.18 4.04 -18.10
C SER A 14 6.70 2.73 -17.46
N TYR A 15 7.39 1.61 -17.73
CA TYR A 15 7.11 0.32 -17.09
C TYR A 15 7.00 0.43 -15.56
N TYR A 16 8.02 1.04 -14.92
CA TYR A 16 8.03 1.23 -13.47
C TYR A 16 6.90 2.17 -12.99
N GLY A 17 6.55 3.19 -13.77
CA GLY A 17 5.44 4.09 -13.43
C GLY A 17 4.08 3.40 -13.49
N LEU A 18 3.84 2.57 -14.51
CA LEU A 18 2.63 1.76 -14.61
C LEU A 18 2.53 0.74 -13.48
N TYR A 19 3.63 0.05 -13.17
CA TYR A 19 3.68 -0.88 -12.04
C TYR A 19 3.36 -0.16 -10.72
N LEU A 20 4.04 0.96 -10.45
CA LEU A 20 3.84 1.69 -9.20
C LEU A 20 2.42 2.25 -9.09
N LEU A 21 1.86 2.79 -10.18
CA LEU A 21 0.48 3.27 -10.19
C LEU A 21 -0.53 2.16 -9.86
N ASP A 22 -0.35 0.97 -10.44
CA ASP A 22 -1.21 -0.19 -10.15
C ASP A 22 -1.05 -0.63 -8.69
N TYR A 23 0.19 -0.74 -8.22
CA TYR A 23 0.51 -1.10 -6.84
C TYR A 23 -0.12 -0.13 -5.83
N LEU A 24 0.02 1.19 -6.06
CA LEU A 24 -0.53 2.23 -5.18
C LEU A 24 -2.06 2.18 -5.15
N ARG A 25 -2.72 1.95 -6.29
CA ARG A 25 -4.18 1.86 -6.38
C ARG A 25 -4.73 0.63 -5.69
N THR A 26 -4.12 -0.53 -5.95
CA THR A 26 -4.51 -1.81 -5.33
C THR A 26 -4.41 -1.75 -3.81
N ASN A 27 -3.36 -1.11 -3.30
CA ASN A 27 -3.15 -0.95 -1.86
C ASN A 27 -3.72 0.35 -1.29
N LYS A 28 -4.48 1.14 -2.07
CA LYS A 28 -5.11 2.41 -1.65
C LYS A 28 -4.17 3.41 -0.96
N PHE A 29 -2.94 3.54 -1.45
CA PHE A 29 -2.02 4.57 -1.01
C PHE A 29 -2.50 5.96 -1.43
N GLU A 30 -2.28 6.98 -0.59
CA GLU A 30 -2.65 8.37 -0.88
C GLU A 30 -1.88 8.91 -2.10
N GLN A 31 -0.66 8.42 -2.31
CA GLN A 31 0.22 8.77 -3.42
C GLN A 31 -0.31 8.27 -4.78
N ALA A 32 -1.36 7.43 -4.83
CA ALA A 32 -1.93 6.91 -6.07
C ALA A 32 -2.47 8.00 -7.02
N THR A 33 -2.77 9.19 -6.49
CA THR A 33 -3.18 10.37 -7.28
C THR A 33 -2.06 11.36 -7.55
N ASP A 34 -0.88 11.18 -6.93
CA ASP A 34 0.28 12.05 -7.12
C ASP A 34 1.10 11.58 -8.33
N THR A 35 0.81 12.19 -9.48
CA THR A 35 1.52 11.89 -10.74
C THR A 35 3.00 12.27 -10.68
N ALA A 36 3.37 13.31 -9.93
CA ALA A 36 4.76 13.75 -9.82
C ALA A 36 5.57 12.75 -8.99
N PHE A 37 5.03 12.32 -7.85
CA PHE A 37 5.60 11.24 -7.04
C PHE A 37 5.84 9.97 -7.87
N ILE A 38 4.83 9.53 -8.63
CA ILE A 38 4.94 8.28 -9.41
C ILE A 38 6.03 8.40 -10.49
N ARG A 39 6.11 9.54 -11.20
CA ARG A 39 7.15 9.76 -12.22
C ARG A 39 8.53 9.76 -11.61
N GLU A 40 8.74 10.57 -10.57
CA GLU A 40 10.03 10.67 -9.89
C GLU A 40 10.49 9.31 -9.34
N ARG A 41 9.57 8.54 -8.76
CA ARG A 41 9.87 7.22 -8.22
C ARG A 41 10.21 6.20 -9.31
N ALA A 42 9.49 6.24 -10.42
CA ALA A 42 9.74 5.38 -11.57
C ALA A 42 11.08 5.70 -12.24
N ASP A 43 11.43 6.98 -12.37
CA ASP A 43 12.70 7.43 -12.95
C ASP A 43 13.88 6.96 -12.09
N ARG A 44 13.80 7.12 -10.76
CA ARG A 44 14.83 6.60 -9.83
C ARG A 44 15.00 5.08 -9.91
N ALA A 45 13.91 4.34 -10.08
CA ALA A 45 13.97 2.89 -10.26
C ALA A 45 14.65 2.51 -11.59
N ALA A 46 14.33 3.22 -12.68
CA ALA A 46 14.98 3.04 -13.97
C ALA A 46 16.49 3.35 -13.91
N GLU A 47 16.88 4.46 -13.28
CA GLU A 47 18.28 4.82 -13.07
C GLU A 47 19.02 3.77 -12.24
N THR A 48 18.37 3.22 -11.21
CA THR A 48 18.93 2.14 -10.38
C THR A 48 19.20 0.88 -11.23
N TYR A 49 18.23 0.49 -12.06
CA TYR A 49 18.38 -0.63 -12.98
C TYR A 49 19.56 -0.41 -13.94
N GLU A 50 19.61 0.74 -14.61
CA GLU A 50 20.67 1.06 -15.58
C GLU A 50 22.05 1.04 -14.92
N LYS A 51 22.17 1.64 -13.74
CA LYS A 51 23.42 1.63 -12.97
C LYS A 51 23.85 0.21 -12.60
N ALA A 52 22.95 -0.62 -12.08
CA ALA A 52 23.26 -2.02 -11.75
C ALA A 52 23.70 -2.81 -13.00
N ARG A 53 23.07 -2.57 -14.16
CA ARG A 53 23.49 -3.18 -15.43
C ARG A 53 24.90 -2.75 -15.83
N LEU A 54 25.27 -1.47 -15.64
CA LEU A 54 26.62 -0.96 -15.90
C LEU A 54 27.66 -1.54 -14.94
N GLU A 55 27.28 -1.83 -13.70
CA GLU A 55 28.14 -2.48 -12.69
C GLU A 55 28.30 -4.00 -12.93
N GLY A 56 27.63 -4.56 -13.94
CA GLY A 56 27.78 -5.95 -14.36
C GLY A 56 26.78 -6.91 -13.72
N TYR A 57 25.75 -6.42 -13.03
CA TYR A 57 24.69 -7.28 -12.49
C TYR A 57 23.89 -7.95 -13.64
N PRO A 58 23.44 -9.20 -13.45
CA PRO A 58 22.46 -9.81 -14.35
C PRO A 58 21.16 -8.99 -14.34
N ALA A 59 20.34 -9.15 -15.39
CA ALA A 59 19.09 -8.41 -15.52
C ALA A 59 18.17 -8.59 -14.30
N ASP A 60 18.05 -9.82 -13.80
CA ASP A 60 17.22 -10.13 -12.63
C ASP A 60 17.69 -9.41 -11.36
N GLY A 61 19.01 -9.36 -11.12
CA GLY A 61 19.57 -8.66 -9.97
C GLY A 61 19.43 -7.13 -10.07
N ALA A 62 19.57 -6.58 -11.27
CA ALA A 62 19.29 -5.16 -11.53
C ALA A 62 17.80 -4.84 -11.33
N GLN A 63 16.91 -5.74 -11.74
CA GLN A 63 15.47 -5.61 -11.55
C GLN A 63 15.11 -5.63 -10.07
N GLU A 64 15.67 -6.54 -9.29
CA GLU A 64 15.46 -6.62 -7.84
C GLU A 64 15.79 -5.30 -7.14
N GLN A 65 16.95 -4.72 -7.44
CA GLN A 65 17.37 -3.42 -6.89
C GLN A 65 16.44 -2.28 -7.32
N ALA A 66 16.01 -2.26 -8.58
CA ALA A 66 15.07 -1.26 -9.07
C ALA A 66 13.70 -1.37 -8.38
N MET A 67 13.21 -2.59 -8.17
CA MET A 67 11.95 -2.83 -7.46
C MET A 67 12.05 -2.45 -5.98
N ASP A 68 13.20 -2.68 -5.35
CA ASP A 68 13.44 -2.20 -3.99
C ASP A 68 13.41 -0.67 -3.92
N THR A 69 14.13 0.02 -4.81
CA THR A 69 14.07 1.48 -4.92
C THR A 69 12.66 1.99 -5.17
N LEU A 70 11.90 1.31 -6.04
CA LEU A 70 10.55 1.71 -6.41
C LEU A 70 9.59 1.65 -5.21
N LEU A 71 9.63 0.55 -4.46
CA LEU A 71 8.65 0.21 -3.42
C LEU A 71 9.09 0.54 -1.99
N ARG A 72 10.32 1.06 -1.81
CA ARG A 72 10.83 1.49 -0.51
C ARG A 72 9.86 2.44 0.19
N GLY A 73 9.58 2.22 1.47
CA GLY A 73 8.63 2.98 2.27
C GLY A 73 7.17 2.91 1.80
N LEU A 74 6.85 1.97 0.90
CA LEU A 74 5.49 1.70 0.42
C LEU A 74 5.10 0.24 0.67
N ARG A 75 5.84 -0.49 1.52
CA ARG A 75 5.57 -1.91 1.81
C ARG A 75 4.31 -2.09 2.64
N TYR A 76 4.02 -1.14 3.53
CA TYR A 76 2.92 -1.22 4.49
C TYR A 76 1.86 -0.17 4.20
N SER A 77 0.74 -0.61 3.63
CA SER A 77 -0.44 0.23 3.48
C SER A 77 -1.34 0.11 4.71
N ARG A 78 -1.83 1.25 5.21
CA ARG A 78 -2.90 1.29 6.22
C ARG A 78 -4.12 0.46 5.80
N TYR A 79 -4.46 0.52 4.51
CA TYR A 79 -5.55 -0.27 3.97
C TYR A 79 -5.27 -1.76 3.98
N ALA A 80 -4.08 -2.18 3.55
CA ALA A 80 -3.73 -3.60 3.53
C ALA A 80 -3.69 -4.18 4.95
N ILE A 81 -3.12 -3.46 5.92
CA ILE A 81 -3.06 -3.90 7.32
C ILE A 81 -4.46 -3.98 7.93
N LEU A 82 -5.30 -2.96 7.77
CA LEU A 82 -6.67 -3.01 8.33
C LEU A 82 -7.50 -4.13 7.67
N ARG A 83 -7.32 -4.33 6.37
CA ARG A 83 -7.95 -5.44 5.65
C ARG A 83 -7.52 -6.79 6.23
N GLU A 84 -6.21 -6.97 6.45
CA GLU A 84 -5.67 -8.19 7.06
C GLU A 84 -6.28 -8.46 8.45
N VAL A 85 -6.39 -7.43 9.30
CA VAL A 85 -7.05 -7.53 10.61
C VAL A 85 -8.51 -7.97 10.46
N VAL A 86 -9.29 -7.33 9.59
CA VAL A 86 -10.71 -7.66 9.37
C VAL A 86 -10.88 -9.07 8.81
N GLU A 87 -10.04 -9.46 7.84
CA GLU A 87 -10.10 -10.78 7.20
C GLU A 87 -9.64 -11.91 8.13
N SER A 88 -8.73 -11.65 9.06
CA SER A 88 -8.16 -12.68 9.94
C SER A 88 -8.93 -12.80 11.26
N GLU A 89 -9.28 -11.68 11.87
CA GLU A 89 -9.83 -11.64 13.23
C GLU A 89 -11.35 -11.52 13.26
N PHE A 90 -11.99 -11.10 12.15
CA PHE A 90 -13.42 -10.81 12.10
C PHE A 90 -14.14 -11.49 10.94
N PHE A 91 -13.60 -12.62 10.44
CA PHE A 91 -14.18 -13.33 9.29
C PHE A 91 -15.57 -13.91 9.59
N ASP A 92 -15.85 -14.26 10.85
CA ASP A 92 -17.15 -14.78 11.28
C ASP A 92 -18.18 -13.64 11.48
N GLU A 93 -17.72 -12.45 11.85
CA GLU A 93 -18.55 -11.27 12.13
C GLU A 93 -18.83 -10.43 10.89
N VAL A 94 -17.85 -10.29 9.99
CA VAL A 94 -17.89 -9.44 8.80
C VAL A 94 -17.89 -10.32 7.54
N PRO A 95 -19.07 -10.53 6.92
CA PRO A 95 -19.18 -11.29 5.68
C PRO A 95 -18.30 -10.71 4.57
N GLU A 96 -17.69 -11.58 3.76
CA GLU A 96 -16.76 -11.21 2.68
C GLU A 96 -17.34 -10.12 1.76
N GLU A 97 -18.63 -10.20 1.42
CA GLU A 97 -19.31 -9.23 0.57
C GLU A 97 -19.45 -7.83 1.20
N LYS A 98 -19.27 -7.71 2.52
CA LYS A 98 -19.32 -6.45 3.27
C LYS A 98 -17.95 -5.93 3.69
N GLN A 99 -16.90 -6.75 3.67
CA GLN A 99 -15.57 -6.40 4.19
C GLN A 99 -15.02 -5.11 3.59
N GLU A 100 -15.09 -4.96 2.26
CA GLU A 100 -14.60 -3.74 1.59
C GLU A 100 -15.31 -2.47 2.11
N ALA A 101 -16.64 -2.51 2.20
CA ALA A 101 -17.42 -1.36 2.66
C ALA A 101 -17.16 -1.07 4.15
N PHE A 102 -17.00 -2.13 4.96
CA PHE A 102 -16.68 -2.03 6.36
C PHE A 102 -15.30 -1.40 6.59
N ILE A 103 -14.26 -1.90 5.90
CA ILE A 103 -12.89 -1.38 5.97
C ILE A 103 -12.87 0.10 5.57
N LEU A 104 -13.54 0.49 4.49
CA LEU A 104 -13.60 1.90 4.05
C LEU A 104 -14.28 2.81 5.07
N LYS A 105 -15.28 2.31 5.80
CA LYS A 105 -15.97 3.04 6.86
C LYS A 105 -15.13 3.17 8.13
N LEU A 106 -14.37 2.13 8.47
CA LEU A 106 -13.52 2.09 9.65
C LEU A 106 -12.21 2.87 9.47
N MET A 107 -11.65 2.89 8.25
CA MET A 107 -10.38 3.57 7.91
C MET A 107 -10.22 4.98 8.49
N PRO A 108 -11.17 5.94 8.30
CA PRO A 108 -11.01 7.28 8.84
C PRO A 108 -11.07 7.33 10.37
N LEU A 109 -11.69 6.34 11.03
CA LEU A 109 -11.86 6.30 12.48
C LEU A 109 -10.60 5.82 13.19
N VAL A 110 -9.85 4.89 12.58
CA VAL A 110 -8.59 4.36 13.10
C VAL A 110 -7.36 5.12 12.60
N GLY A 111 -7.55 6.25 11.91
CA GLY A 111 -6.45 7.05 11.37
C GLY A 111 -5.48 7.56 12.43
N ASN A 112 -5.95 7.80 13.65
CA ASN A 112 -5.12 8.19 14.80
C ASN A 112 -4.22 7.05 15.27
N VAL A 113 -4.69 5.80 15.26
CA VAL A 113 -3.89 4.62 15.60
C VAL A 113 -2.70 4.54 14.66
N PHE A 114 -2.95 4.58 13.35
CA PHE A 114 -1.88 4.55 12.35
C PHE A 114 -0.87 5.70 12.46
N SER A 115 -1.28 6.87 12.95
CA SER A 115 -0.40 8.06 13.03
C SER A 115 0.74 7.93 14.05
N VAL A 116 0.67 6.94 14.94
CA VAL A 116 1.71 6.65 15.94
C VAL A 116 2.89 5.89 15.32
N TYR A 117 2.66 5.19 14.21
CA TYR A 117 3.60 4.22 13.65
C TYR A 117 4.27 4.73 12.37
N ASP A 118 5.56 4.41 12.20
CA ASP A 118 6.30 4.69 10.96
C ASP A 118 6.13 3.55 9.96
N LEU A 119 5.05 3.59 9.17
CA LEU A 119 4.79 2.61 8.11
C LEU A 119 5.75 2.75 6.91
N SER A 120 6.63 3.76 6.91
CA SER A 120 7.65 3.91 5.87
C SER A 120 8.94 3.14 6.16
N ASP A 121 9.08 2.55 7.36
CA ASP A 121 10.14 1.58 7.64
C ASP A 121 9.83 0.25 6.94
N ASP A 122 10.67 -0.14 5.99
CA ASP A 122 10.53 -1.40 5.26
C ASP A 122 10.74 -2.64 6.16
N ASN A 123 11.26 -2.47 7.38
CA ASN A 123 11.39 -3.53 8.38
C ASN A 123 10.27 -3.51 9.42
N PHE A 124 9.23 -2.69 9.25
CA PHE A 124 8.19 -2.49 10.26
C PHE A 124 7.55 -3.80 10.75
N ALA A 125 7.30 -4.79 9.86
CA ALA A 125 6.75 -6.09 10.28
C ALA A 125 7.68 -6.95 11.14
N LEU A 126 8.97 -6.61 11.26
CA LEU A 126 9.92 -7.28 12.15
C LEU A 126 10.01 -6.59 13.52
N SER A 127 9.34 -5.45 13.68
CA SER A 127 9.34 -4.67 14.93
C SER A 127 8.19 -5.09 15.82
N SER A 128 8.33 -4.84 17.14
CA SER A 128 7.22 -4.96 18.09
C SER A 128 6.07 -4.02 17.79
N ASP A 129 6.33 -2.94 17.05
CA ASP A 129 5.35 -1.92 16.73
C ASP A 129 4.28 -2.45 15.78
N TYR A 130 4.62 -3.42 14.92
CA TYR A 130 3.62 -4.09 14.07
C TYR A 130 2.62 -4.88 14.92
N ASP A 131 3.09 -5.66 15.90
CA ASP A 131 2.22 -6.43 16.80
C ASP A 131 1.31 -5.51 17.64
N LEU A 132 1.85 -4.37 18.08
CA LEU A 132 1.09 -3.34 18.80
C LEU A 132 0.02 -2.72 17.91
N LEU A 133 0.38 -2.29 16.69
CA LEU A 133 -0.56 -1.74 15.73
C LEU A 133 -1.68 -2.75 15.43
N TYR A 134 -1.33 -4.01 15.18
CA TYR A 134 -2.30 -5.07 14.92
C TYR A 134 -3.28 -5.21 16.08
N THR A 135 -2.76 -5.28 17.32
CA THR A 135 -3.57 -5.37 18.54
C THR A 135 -4.51 -4.17 18.72
N GLU A 136 -4.01 -2.95 18.50
CA GLU A 136 -4.79 -1.73 18.62
C GLU A 136 -5.91 -1.65 17.57
N LEU A 137 -5.63 -2.05 16.33
CA LEU A 137 -6.63 -2.12 15.26
C LEU A 137 -7.70 -3.17 15.56
N THR A 138 -7.33 -4.35 16.05
CA THR A 138 -8.27 -5.38 16.48
C THR A 138 -9.18 -4.84 17.59
N GLY A 139 -8.60 -4.21 18.62
CA GLY A 139 -9.37 -3.59 19.70
C GLY A 139 -10.33 -2.49 19.21
N ALA A 140 -9.85 -1.60 18.34
CA ALA A 140 -10.69 -0.54 17.75
C ALA A 140 -11.84 -1.12 16.90
N THR A 141 -11.58 -2.21 16.18
CA THR A 141 -12.59 -2.91 15.36
C THR A 141 -13.67 -3.55 16.25
N VAL A 142 -13.29 -4.24 17.34
CA VAL A 142 -14.24 -4.77 18.33
C VAL A 142 -15.14 -3.66 18.88
N LEU A 143 -14.55 -2.53 19.30
CA LEU A 143 -15.30 -1.41 19.85
C LEU A 143 -16.28 -0.84 18.83
N TYR A 144 -15.84 -0.69 17.59
CA TYR A 144 -16.67 -0.18 16.51
C TYR A 144 -17.86 -1.10 16.19
N ILE A 145 -17.63 -2.42 16.07
CA ILE A 145 -18.71 -3.40 15.86
C ILE A 145 -19.69 -3.40 17.04
N GLY A 146 -19.19 -3.29 18.28
CA GLY A 146 -20.03 -3.23 19.47
C GLY A 146 -20.98 -2.02 19.51
N GLU A 147 -20.53 -0.87 19.00
CA GLU A 147 -21.32 0.37 19.02
C GLU A 147 -22.21 0.54 17.78
N TYR A 148 -21.74 0.12 16.61
CA TYR A 148 -22.38 0.44 15.32
C TYR A 148 -22.78 -0.78 14.49
N GLY A 149 -22.34 -1.99 14.88
CA GLY A 149 -22.47 -3.20 14.08
C GLY A 149 -21.59 -3.20 12.83
N VAL A 150 -21.91 -4.13 11.91
CA VAL A 150 -21.22 -4.33 10.62
C VAL A 150 -21.96 -3.63 9.49
#